data_AF-A0A6V8N8Y0-F1
#
_entry.id   AF-A0A6V8N8Y0-F1
#
_cell.length_a   1.000
_cell.length_b   1.000
_cell.length_c   1.000
_cell.angle_alpha   90.00
_cell.angle_beta   90.00
_cell.angle_gamma   90.00
#
_symmetry.space_group_name_H-M   'P 1'
#
loop_
_entity.id
_entity.type
_entity.pdbx_description
1 polymer ?
#
loop_
_entity_poly.entity_id
_entity_poly.type
_entity_poly.pdbx_seq_one_letter_code
_entity_poly.pdbx_strand_id
1 'polypeptide(L)' 'MWRTLENGTREFLPGKENWAAAALAALDCPGFLLDVDEEVIADEERSCYNCRYRRWSAASFTCQWRFQQG' A
#
# COMPACT_ATOMS: atom_id res chain seq x y z
N MET A 1 8.17 -5.56 -6.71
CA MET A 1 7.48 -4.93 -5.56
C MET A 1 6.08 -5.47 -5.36
N TRP A 2 5.25 -5.52 -6.41
CA TRP A 2 3.88 -6.03 -6.33
C TRP A 2 3.72 -7.34 -7.11
N ARG A 3 2.89 -8.26 -6.61
CA ARG A 3 2.44 -9.46 -7.34
C ARG A 3 0.95 -9.34 -7.65
N THR A 4 0.57 -9.42 -8.91
CA THR A 4 -0.85 -9.51 -9.28
C THR A 4 -1.40 -10.90 -8.95
N LEU A 5 -2.51 -10.94 -8.22
CA LEU A 5 -3.26 -12.14 -7.89
C LEU A 5 -4.36 -12.38 -8.93
N GLU A 6 -4.91 -13.59 -8.98
CA GLU A 6 -5.94 -14.00 -9.95
C GLU A 6 -7.20 -13.12 -9.90
N ASN A 7 -7.54 -12.57 -8.72
CA ASN A 7 -8.67 -11.66 -8.54
C ASN A 7 -8.38 -10.20 -8.98
N GLY A 8 -7.23 -9.95 -9.62
CA GLY A 8 -6.81 -8.63 -10.10
C GLY A 8 -6.27 -7.69 -9.02
N THR A 9 -6.17 -8.15 -7.77
CA THR A 9 -5.55 -7.37 -6.69
C THR A 9 -4.03 -7.56 -6.70
N ARG A 10 -3.28 -6.67 -6.06
CA ARG A 10 -1.81 -6.76 -6.03
C ARG A 10 -1.31 -6.99 -4.61
N GLU A 11 -0.55 -8.04 -4.35
CA GLU A 11 0.09 -8.31 -3.06
C GLU A 11 1.45 -7.61 -2.96
N PHE A 12 1.75 -7.02 -1.80
CA PHE A 12 3.05 -6.42 -1.53
C PHE A 12 4.08 -7.50 -1.18
N LEU A 13 5.03 -7.77 -2.07
CA LEU A 13 5.99 -8.86 -1.87
C LEU A 13 7.05 -8.62 -0.77
N PRO A 14 7.53 -7.38 -0.50
CA PRO A 14 8.60 -7.14 0.46
C PRO A 14 8.26 -7.47 1.92
N GLY A 15 6.98 -7.75 2.23
CA GLY A 15 6.52 -8.10 3.57
C GLY A 15 6.12 -6.88 4.41
N LYS A 16 5.25 -7.12 5.39
CA LYS A 16 4.58 -6.08 6.20
C LYS A 16 5.50 -5.21 7.08
N GLU A 17 6.75 -5.63 7.27
CA GLU A 17 7.73 -4.89 8.10
C GLU A 17 8.75 -4.14 7.25
N ASN A 18 8.63 -4.20 5.91
CA ASN A 18 9.54 -3.51 5.01
C ASN A 18 9.03 -2.10 4.70
N TRP A 19 9.19 -1.20 5.67
CA TRP A 19 8.71 0.19 5.64
C TRP A 19 9.27 0.99 4.46
N ALA A 20 10.60 0.92 4.23
CA ALA A 20 11.26 1.63 3.14
C ALA A 20 10.71 1.20 1.76
N ALA A 21 10.48 -0.10 1.56
CA ALA A 21 9.86 -0.58 0.33
C ALA A 21 8.41 -0.11 0.20
N ALA A 22 7.66 0.00 1.29
CA ALA A 22 6.29 0.50 1.28
C ALA A 22 6.23 2.01 0.97
N ALA A 23 7.24 2.78 1.37
CA ALA A 23 7.36 4.19 1.03
C ALA A 23 7.70 4.41 -0.44
N LEU A 24 8.69 3.67 -0.97
CA LEU A 24 9.01 3.66 -2.39
C LEU A 24 7.77 3.27 -3.24
N ALA A 25 7.01 2.28 -2.79
CA ALA A 25 5.78 1.87 -3.46
C ALA A 25 4.73 2.99 -3.52
N ALA A 26 4.66 3.82 -2.49
CA ALA A 26 3.68 4.90 -2.38
C ALA A 26 4.06 6.12 -3.22
N LEU A 27 5.35 6.41 -3.38
CA LEU A 27 5.87 7.47 -4.24
C LEU A 27 5.46 7.24 -5.70
N ASP A 28 5.57 6.00 -6.19
CA ASP A 28 5.19 5.61 -7.56
C ASP A 28 3.69 5.27 -7.71
N CYS A 29 2.89 5.42 -6.65
CA CYS A 29 1.47 5.09 -6.69
C CYS A 29 0.63 6.31 -7.14
N PRO A 30 0.05 6.31 -8.36
CA PRO A 30 -0.81 7.40 -8.83
C PRO A 30 -2.14 7.49 -8.06
N GLY A 31 -2.52 6.41 -7.39
CA GLY A 31 -3.71 6.32 -6.54
C GLY A 31 -3.45 6.54 -5.07
N PHE A 32 -2.26 7.01 -4.69
CA PHE A 32 -1.96 7.29 -3.30
C PHE A 32 -2.87 8.42 -2.80
N LEU A 33 -3.53 8.19 -1.67
CA LEU A 33 -4.34 9.18 -0.99
C LEU A 33 -4.05 9.09 0.50
N LEU A 34 -3.65 10.21 1.09
CA LEU A 34 -3.56 10.36 2.53
C LEU A 34 -4.96 10.74 3.02
N ASP A 35 -5.62 9.89 3.80
CA ASP A 35 -7.01 10.12 4.23
C ASP A 35 -7.05 11.02 5.47
N VAL A 36 -6.43 10.62 6.58
CA VAL A 36 -6.30 11.41 7.82
C VAL A 36 -4.94 11.20 8.49
N ASP A 37 -4.53 12.15 9.33
CA ASP A 37 -3.24 12.15 10.06
C ASP A 37 -3.03 10.86 10.90
N GLU A 38 -4.12 10.32 11.45
CA GLU A 38 -4.13 9.06 12.20
C GLU A 38 -3.81 7.80 11.35
N GLU A 39 -3.83 7.90 10.02
CA GLU A 39 -3.34 6.83 9.13
C GLU A 39 -1.82 6.90 8.90
N VAL A 40 -1.11 7.89 9.47
CA VAL A 40 0.35 8.02 9.44
C VAL A 40 0.99 7.16 10.53
N ILE A 41 1.42 5.97 10.12
CA ILE A 41 1.92 4.93 11.05
C ILE A 41 3.44 4.91 11.15
N ALA A 42 4.11 5.51 10.17
CA ALA A 42 5.55 5.71 10.17
C ALA A 42 5.82 7.19 10.38
N ASP A 43 6.75 7.48 11.28
CA ASP A 43 7.13 8.78 11.90
C ASP A 43 7.21 10.03 10.98
N GLU A 44 7.06 9.88 9.65
CA GLU A 44 6.60 10.88 8.66
C GLU A 44 6.94 10.39 7.22
N GLU A 45 6.64 9.13 6.88
CA GLU A 45 6.96 8.59 5.53
C GLU A 45 5.69 8.22 4.75
N ARG A 46 5.51 8.82 3.56
CA ARG A 46 4.44 8.50 2.61
C ARG A 46 4.52 7.02 2.27
N SER A 47 3.63 6.17 2.80
CA SER A 47 3.71 4.71 2.67
C SER A 47 2.40 4.07 2.23
N CYS A 48 2.45 2.93 1.52
CA CYS A 48 1.22 2.24 1.11
C CYS A 48 0.38 1.70 2.27
N TYR A 49 0.91 1.73 3.50
CA TYR A 49 0.14 1.44 4.72
C TYR A 49 -0.90 2.52 5.00
N ASN A 50 -0.59 3.80 4.70
CA ASN A 50 -1.50 4.92 4.86
C ASN A 50 -2.78 4.73 4.04
N CYS A 51 -2.67 4.36 2.76
CA CYS A 51 -3.84 4.12 1.91
C CYS A 51 -4.74 2.95 2.36
N ARG A 52 -4.34 2.17 3.38
CA ARG A 52 -4.85 0.82 3.54
C ARG A 52 -4.92 0.30 4.96
N TYR A 53 -5.72 0.93 5.80
CA TYR A 53 -6.06 0.31 7.08
C TYR A 53 -7.00 -0.91 7.02
N ARG A 54 -7.48 -1.36 5.85
CA ARG A 54 -8.59 -2.33 5.81
C ARG A 54 -8.25 -3.78 5.42
N ARG A 55 -7.06 -4.11 4.90
CA ARG A 55 -6.81 -5.49 4.37
C ARG A 55 -5.36 -5.95 4.47
N TRP A 56 -4.91 -6.15 5.70
CA TRP A 56 -3.64 -6.76 6.06
C TRP A 56 -3.79 -8.28 6.19
N SER A 57 -2.74 -9.01 5.84
CA SER A 57 -2.54 -10.41 6.24
C SER A 57 -1.47 -10.47 7.33
N ALA A 58 -1.23 -11.67 7.87
CA ALA A 58 -0.18 -11.86 8.87
C ALA A 58 1.24 -11.52 8.34
N ALA A 59 1.46 -11.58 7.02
CA ALA A 59 2.77 -11.42 6.38
C ALA A 59 2.87 -10.19 5.47
N SER A 60 1.77 -9.66 4.94
CA SER A 60 1.76 -8.60 3.94
C SER A 60 0.39 -7.88 3.89
N PHE A 61 0.10 -7.18 2.80
CA PHE A 61 -1.17 -6.57 2.46
C PHE A 61 -1.37 -6.64 0.94
N THR A 62 -2.63 -6.64 0.51
CA THR A 62 -2.97 -6.52 -0.91
C THR A 62 -3.13 -5.04 -1.30
N CYS A 63 -3.33 -4.68 -2.55
CA CYS A 63 -3.66 -3.33 -3.01
C CYS A 63 -4.95 -3.44 -3.82
N GLN A 64 -5.91 -2.56 -3.52
CA GLN A 64 -7.29 -2.62 -4.06
C GLN A 64 -7.65 -1.37 -4.83
N TRP A 65 -6.70 -0.43 -4.90
CA TRP A 65 -6.82 0.66 -5.85
C TRP A 65 -6.79 0.04 -7.25
N ARG A 66 -7.96 0.05 -7.89
CA ARG A 66 -8.12 -0.23 -9.31
C ARG A 66 -7.98 1.12 -9.99
N PHE A 67 -7.13 1.19 -11.01
CA PHE A 67 -7.01 2.37 -11.87
C PHE A 67 -8.43 2.75 -12.32
N GLN A 68 -9.02 3.81 -11.78
CA GLN A 68 -10.16 4.44 -12.42
C GLN A 68 -9.56 5.15 -13.63
N GLN A 69 -9.65 4.49 -14.78
CA GLN A 69 -9.49 5.15 -16.07
C GLN A 69 -10.57 6.24 -16.13
N GLY A 70 -10.17 7.47 -15.85
CA GLY A 70 -10.94 8.70 -16.06
C GLY A 70 -10.03 9.68 -16.77
#